data_AF-A0A5K1G756-F1
#
_entry.id   AF-A0A5K1G756-F1
#
_cell.length_a   1.000
_cell.length_b   1.000
_cell.length_c   1.000
_cell.angle_alpha   90.00
_cell.angle_beta   90.00
_cell.angle_gamma   90.00
#
_symmetry.space_group_name_H-M   'P 1'
#
loop_
_entity.id
_entity.type
_entity.pdbx_description
1 polymer ?
#
loop_
_entity_poly.entity_id
_entity_poly.type
_entity_poly.pdbx_seq_one_letter_code
_entity_poly.pdbx_strand_id
1 'polypeptide(L)' 'HKFSHAVELYTQAIELNPDNAVYWANRAFAHSKLEEYGSAIQDATKAIEIDPGYSK' A
#
# COMPACT_ATOMS: atom_id res chain seq x y z
N HIS A 1 16.38 -4.02 -0.86
CA HIS A 1 15.79 -5.33 -1.22
C HIS A 1 14.58 -5.75 -0.41
N LYS A 2 14.52 -5.59 0.93
CA LYS A 2 13.34 -6.05 1.70
C LYS A 2 12.04 -5.29 1.34
N PHE A 3 12.11 -3.98 1.18
CA PHE A 3 10.93 -3.17 0.86
C PHE A 3 10.46 -3.33 -0.60
N SER A 4 11.39 -3.50 -1.55
CA SER A 4 11.01 -3.78 -2.95
C SER A 4 10.27 -5.11 -3.08
N HIS A 5 10.71 -6.15 -2.37
CA HIS A 5 9.97 -7.41 -2.33
C HIS A 5 8.62 -7.29 -1.60
N ALA A 6 8.54 -6.45 -0.55
CA ALA A 6 7.27 -6.17 0.10
C ALA A 6 6.27 -5.50 -0.87
N VAL A 7 6.72 -4.58 -1.72
CA VAL A 7 5.89 -3.96 -2.76
C VAL A 7 5.32 -5.02 -3.71
N GLU A 8 6.14 -5.97 -4.15
CA GLU A 8 5.70 -7.08 -5.02
C GLU A 8 4.63 -7.94 -4.34
N LEU A 9 4.88 -8.38 -3.10
CA LEU A 9 3.94 -9.21 -2.34
C LEU A 9 2.61 -8.51 -2.08
N TYR A 10 2.63 -7.22 -1.72
CA TYR A 10 1.39 -6.45 -1.53
C TYR A 10 0.68 -6.18 -2.85
N THR A 11 1.41 -6.06 -3.96
CA THR A 11 0.78 -5.95 -5.29
C THR A 11 -0.01 -7.21 -5.62
N GLN A 12 0.57 -8.40 -5.41
CA GLN A 12 -0.16 -9.67 -5.56
C GLN A 12 -1.36 -9.76 -4.60
N ALA A 13 -1.21 -9.33 -3.35
CA ALA A 13 -2.32 -9.33 -2.38
C ALA A 13 -3.47 -8.40 -2.81
N ILE A 14 -3.15 -7.24 -3.40
CA ILE A 14 -4.12 -6.28 -3.96
C ILE A 14 -4.82 -6.86 -5.19
N GLU A 15 -4.11 -7.57 -6.07
CA GLU A 15 -4.72 -8.24 -7.22
C GLU A 15 -5.73 -9.32 -6.78
N LEU A 16 -5.46 -10.00 -5.66
CA LEU A 16 -6.36 -11.00 -5.10
C LEU A 16 -7.55 -10.39 -4.33
N ASN A 17 -7.33 -9.30 -3.60
CA ASN A 17 -8.37 -8.59 -2.88
C ASN A 17 -8.08 -7.08 -2.86
N PRO A 18 -8.62 -6.33 -3.84
CA PRO A 18 -8.36 -4.90 -3.97
C PRO A 18 -9.10 -4.06 -2.93
N ASP A 19 -10.11 -4.61 -2.26
CA ASP A 19 -10.96 -3.88 -1.29
C ASP A 19 -10.43 -4.00 0.16
N ASN A 20 -9.19 -4.46 0.33
CA ASN A 20 -8.54 -4.52 1.64
C ASN A 20 -7.57 -3.34 1.82
N ALA A 21 -8.01 -2.31 2.55
CA ALA A 21 -7.24 -1.10 2.86
C ALA A 21 -5.87 -1.40 3.51
N VAL A 22 -5.73 -2.52 4.24
CA VAL A 22 -4.48 -2.91 4.91
C VAL A 22 -3.36 -3.13 3.89
N TYR A 23 -3.65 -3.75 2.74
CA TYR A 23 -2.64 -4.05 1.72
C TYR A 23 -2.13 -2.78 1.06
N TRP A 24 -3.04 -1.87 0.69
CA TRP A 24 -2.70 -0.55 0.16
C TRP A 24 -1.84 0.23 1.15
N ALA A 25 -2.25 0.33 2.41
CA ALA A 25 -1.47 1.08 3.40
C ALA A 25 -0.10 0.45 3.71
N ASN A 26 0.01 -0.88 3.68
CA ASN A 26 1.31 -1.54 3.84
C ASN A 26 2.23 -1.34 2.63
N ARG A 27 1.68 -1.33 1.40
CA ARG A 27 2.44 -1.02 0.19
C ARG A 27 2.88 0.44 0.17
N ALA A 28 2.03 1.36 0.63
CA ALA A 28 2.36 2.77 0.83
C ALA A 28 3.56 2.96 1.77
N PHE A 29 3.59 2.22 2.88
CA PHE A 29 4.72 2.23 3.82
C PHE A 29 6.00 1.70 3.17
N ALA A 30 5.90 0.61 2.38
CA ALA A 30 7.03 0.05 1.67
C ALA A 30 7.61 1.05 0.63
N HIS A 31 6.75 1.69 -0.15
CA HIS A 31 7.14 2.77 -1.07
C HIS A 31 7.80 3.94 -0.35
N SER A 32 7.27 4.35 0.81
CA SER A 32 7.88 5.40 1.63
C SER A 32 9.30 5.05 2.09
N LYS A 33 9.56 3.76 2.40
CA LYS A 33 10.90 3.27 2.76
C LYS A 33 11.85 3.14 1.58
N LEU A 34 11.32 3.16 0.37
CA LEU A 34 12.09 3.22 -0.89
C LEU A 34 12.23 4.66 -1.40
N GLU A 35 11.71 5.66 -0.66
CA GLU A 35 11.68 7.08 -1.06
C GLU A 35 10.80 7.34 -2.30
N GLU A 36 9.91 6.41 -2.63
CA GLU A 36 8.95 6.46 -3.74
C GLU A 36 7.67 7.17 -3.29
N TYR A 37 7.79 8.42 -2.85
CA TYR A 37 6.72 9.14 -2.17
C TYR A 37 5.43 9.31 -2.99
N GLY A 38 5.55 9.43 -4.32
CA GLY A 38 4.37 9.52 -5.19
C GLY A 38 3.50 8.26 -5.13
N SER A 39 4.13 7.09 -5.26
CA SER A 39 3.46 5.80 -5.13
C SER A 39 2.91 5.58 -3.71
N ALA A 40 3.66 6.02 -2.70
CA ALA A 40 3.19 5.95 -1.32
C ALA A 40 1.91 6.76 -1.07
N ILE A 41 1.83 7.98 -1.60
CA ILE A 41 0.64 8.83 -1.47
C ILE A 41 -0.55 8.22 -2.21
N GLN A 42 -0.34 7.67 -3.40
CA GLN A 42 -1.40 7.01 -4.18
C GLN A 42 -2.00 5.83 -3.39
N ASP A 43 -1.15 4.96 -2.87
CA ASP A 43 -1.58 3.80 -2.10
C ASP A 43 -2.25 4.20 -0.77
N ALA A 44 -1.72 5.21 -0.07
CA ALA A 44 -2.33 5.71 1.16
C ALA A 44 -3.71 6.35 0.90
N THR A 45 -3.84 7.09 -0.20
CA THR A 45 -5.13 7.66 -0.64
C THR A 45 -6.11 6.52 -0.93
N LYS A 46 -5.67 5.48 -1.63
CA LYS A 46 -6.53 4.33 -1.96
C LYS A 46 -7.01 3.59 -0.71
N ALA A 47 -6.15 3.45 0.30
CA ALA A 47 -6.54 2.85 1.58
C ALA A 47 -7.69 3.62 2.26
N ILE A 48 -7.63 4.96 2.25
CA ILE A 48 -8.68 5.84 2.82
C ILE A 48 -9.96 5.81 1.96
N GLU A 49 -9.86 5.69 0.64
CA GLU A 49 -11.03 5.53 -0.23
C GLU A 49 -11.79 4.23 0.06
N ILE A 50 -11.07 3.15 0.36
CA ILE A 50 -11.63 1.83 0.64
C ILE A 50 -12.24 1.79 2.04
N ASP A 51 -11.49 2.27 3.03
CA ASP A 51 -11.97 2.39 4.41
C ASP A 51 -11.65 3.81 4.91
N PRO A 52 -12.64 4.72 4.88
CA PRO A 52 -12.46 6.10 5.35
C PRO A 52 -12.10 6.22 6.83
N GLY A 53 -12.35 5.17 7.62
CA GLY A 53 -11.95 5.08 9.04
C GLY A 53 -10.58 4.45 9.24
N TYR A 54 -9.90 4.05 8.16
CA TYR A 54 -8.64 3.35 8.22
C TYR A 54 -7.56 4.23 8.83
N SER A 55 -7.12 3.87 10.03
CA SER A 55 -5.98 4.46 10.72
C SER A 55 -4.97 3.35 11.04
N LYS A 56 -3.69 3.62 10.79
CA LYS A 56 -2.61 2.64 10.90
C LYS A 56 -1.45 3.22 11.70
#